data_AF-A0A4V2A3F4-F1
#
_entry.id   AF-A0A4V2A3F4-F1
#
_cell.length_a   1.000
_cell.length_b   1.000
_cell.length_c   1.000
_cell.angle_alpha   90.00
_cell.angle_beta   90.00
_cell.angle_gamma   90.00
#
_symmetry.space_group_name_H-M   'P 1'
#
loop_
_entity.id
_entity.type
_entity.pdbx_description
1 polymer ?
#
loop_
_entity_poly.entity_id
_entity_poly.type
_entity_poly.pdbx_seq_one_letter_code
_entity_poly.pdbx_strand_id
1 'polypeptide(L)' 'MGRGDIKTKKGKTFAGSFGKTRPAKAVAAKKAAAKKTAEKK' A
#
# COMPACT_ATOMS: atom_id res chain seq x y z
N MET A 1 -12.06 -9.64 0.85
CA MET A 1 -11.86 -8.34 1.52
C MET A 1 -12.65 -7.27 0.78
N GLY A 2 -13.59 -6.65 1.48
CA GLY A 2 -14.60 -5.76 0.93
C GLY A 2 -14.09 -4.33 0.72
N ARG A 3 -15.02 -3.41 0.43
CA ARG A 3 -14.73 -1.98 0.25
C ARG A 3 -14.33 -1.26 1.54
N GLY A 4 -14.66 -1.82 2.72
CA GLY A 4 -14.28 -1.25 4.02
C GLY A 4 -12.86 -1.59 4.48
N ASP A 5 -12.19 -2.58 3.86
CA ASP A 5 -10.90 -3.07 4.33
C ASP A 5 -9.74 -2.18 3.87
N ILE A 6 -9.43 -1.14 4.66
CA ILE A 6 -8.40 -0.12 4.36
C ILE A 6 -7.00 -0.71 4.14
N LYS A 7 -6.72 -1.93 4.63
CA LYS A 7 -5.43 -2.59 4.39
C LYS A 7 -5.28 -3.10 2.95
N THR A 8 -6.38 -3.21 2.20
CA THR A 8 -6.40 -3.76 0.83
C THR A 8 -6.37 -2.68 -0.24
N LYS A 9 -5.95 -3.06 -1.45
CA LYS A 9 -6.01 -2.17 -2.62
C LYS A 9 -7.44 -1.70 -2.90
N LYS A 10 -8.44 -2.59 -2.79
CA LYS A 10 -9.87 -2.26 -3.00
C LYS A 10 -10.38 -1.29 -1.94
N GLY A 11 -10.16 -1.56 -0.66
CA GLY A 11 -10.60 -0.67 0.42
C GLY A 11 -9.88 0.68 0.41
N LYS A 12 -8.58 0.71 0.09
CA LYS A 12 -7.88 1.98 -0.18
C LYS A 12 -8.55 2.75 -1.31
N THR A 13 -8.76 2.11 -2.47
CA THR A 13 -9.40 2.71 -3.68
C THR A 13 -10.73 3.35 -3.34
N PHE A 14 -11.58 2.63 -2.62
CA PHE A 14 -12.87 3.13 -2.18
C PHE A 14 -12.75 4.32 -1.21
N ALA A 15 -11.83 4.25 -0.26
CA ALA A 15 -11.59 5.34 0.70
C ALA A 15 -10.77 6.53 0.15
N GLY A 16 -10.37 6.52 -1.12
CA GLY A 16 -9.55 7.59 -1.72
C GLY A 16 -8.10 7.71 -1.20
N SER A 17 -7.71 6.98 -0.16
CA SER A 17 -6.40 7.08 0.51
C SER A 17 -5.29 6.28 -0.20
N PHE A 18 -4.08 6.85 -0.27
CA PHE A 18 -2.88 6.15 -0.72
C PHE A 18 -2.14 5.47 0.45
N GLY A 19 -1.31 4.48 0.15
CA GLY A 19 -0.51 3.79 1.16
C GLY A 19 0.37 2.71 0.55
N LYS A 20 0.99 1.87 1.40
CA LYS A 20 1.87 0.78 0.94
C LYS A 20 1.18 -0.14 -0.09
N THR A 21 -0.09 -0.45 0.12
CA THR A 21 -0.89 -1.34 -0.76
C THR A 21 -1.45 -0.63 -2.02
N ARG A 22 -1.59 0.71 -2.00
CA ARG A 22 -2.03 1.53 -3.15
C ARG A 22 -1.16 2.79 -3.27
N PRO A 23 0.04 2.69 -3.86
CA PRO A 23 0.96 3.81 -3.98
C PRO A 23 0.47 4.83 -5.02
N ALA A 24 0.78 6.12 -4.82
CA ALA A 24 0.41 7.21 -5.73
C ALA A 24 1.28 7.26 -7.00
N LYS A 25 2.53 6.83 -6.91
CA LYS A 25 3.49 6.76 -8.02
C LYS A 25 4.21 5.42 -7.98
N ALA A 26 4.57 4.87 -9.15
CA ALA A 26 5.29 3.58 -9.25
C ALA A 26 6.61 3.58 -8.46
N VAL A 27 7.27 4.74 -8.34
CA VAL A 27 8.50 4.92 -7.55
C VAL A 27 8.27 4.68 -6.05
N ALA A 28 7.09 5.07 -5.53
CA ALA A 28 6.73 4.82 -4.13
C ALA A 28 6.46 3.32 -3.85
N ALA A 29 6.04 2.56 -4.87
CA ALA A 29 5.90 1.10 -4.78
C ALA A 29 7.28 0.43 -4.60
N LYS A 30 8.28 0.84 -5.41
CA LYS A 30 9.66 0.33 -5.34
C LYS A 30 10.33 0.64 -4.00
N LYS A 31 10.15 1.87 -3.49
CA LYS A 31 10.70 2.28 -2.18
C LYS A 31 10.02 1.58 -0.99
N ALA A 32 8.73 1.26 -1.10
CA ALA A 32 8.01 0.52 -0.06
C ALA A 32 8.37 -0.98 -0.02
N ALA A 33 8.67 -1.59 -1.17
CA ALA A 33 9.16 -2.97 -1.24
C ALA A 33 10.56 -3.09 -0.62
N ALA A 34 11.46 -2.14 -0.92
CA ALA A 34 12.82 -2.12 -0.34
C ALA A 34 12.85 -1.88 1.18
N LYS A 35 11.87 -1.17 1.74
CA LYS A 35 11.78 -0.98 3.19
C LYS A 35 11.26 -2.20 3.96
N LYS A 36 10.51 -3.10 3.31
CA LYS A 36 10.02 -4.32 3.97
C LYS A 36 11.07 -5.42 4.09
N THR A 37 12.15 -5.36 3.33
CA THR A 37 13.27 -6.31 3.41
C THR A 37 14.33 -5.90 4.43
N ALA A 38 14.33 -4.64 4.89
CA ALA A 38 15.31 -4.12 5.84
C ALA A 38 14.85 -4.17 7.32
N GLU A 39 13.60 -4.54 7.59
CA GLU A 39 13.01 -4.50 8.95
C GLU A 39 12.76 -5.91 9.51
N LYS A 40 13.43 -6.92 8.95
CA LYS A 40 13.46 -8.29 9.47
C LYS A 40 14.92 -8.71 9.73
N LYS A 41 15.57 -8.01 10.66
CA LYS A 41 16.72 -8.50 11.42
C LYS A 41 16.48 -8.16 12.88
#